data_AF-A0A4Q2UFU6-F1
#
_entry.id   AF-A0A4Q2UFU6-F1
#
_cell.length_a   1.000
_cell.length_b   1.000
_cell.length_c   1.000
_cell.angle_alpha   90.00
_cell.angle_beta   90.00
_cell.angle_gamma   90.00
#
_symmetry.space_group_name_H-M   'P 1'
#
loop_
_entity.id
_entity.type
_entity.pdbx_description
1 polymer ?
#
loop_
_entity_poly.entity_id
_entity_poly.type
_entity_poly.pdbx_seq_one_letter_code
_entity_poly.pdbx_strand_id
1 'polypeptide(L)'
;MNQPQPRHFLVSFRQLIFIIAVITSLAACRAGAGSGSARPMKVAVGAIKEVTITGKSVVGTSDNQEVVDVTTKPLSSADSSARSQGKAVATTFLIKGVTVGAARVVFAEQAADSSPDGRVRQTYAVQVVSQ
;
A
#
# COMPACT_ATOMS: atom_id res chain seq x y z
N MET A 1 -18.45 38.94 50.45
CA MET A 1 -17.24 39.14 49.63
C MET A 1 -17.23 38.07 48.55
N ASN A 2 -17.33 38.50 47.29
CA ASN A 2 -17.58 37.66 46.11
C ASN A 2 -16.30 36.96 45.61
N GLN A 3 -16.40 35.67 45.32
CA GLN A 3 -15.48 34.95 44.44
C GLN A 3 -15.86 35.20 42.96
N PRO A 4 -14.90 35.45 42.05
CA PRO A 4 -15.13 35.31 40.62
C PRO A 4 -14.70 33.92 40.10
N GLN A 5 -15.63 33.28 39.39
CA GLN A 5 -15.52 32.01 38.65
C GLN A 5 -14.75 32.18 37.31
N PRO A 6 -14.26 31.08 36.69
CA PRO A 6 -13.34 31.11 35.56
C PRO A 6 -14.03 31.42 34.23
N ARG A 7 -13.28 32.11 33.35
CA ARG A 7 -13.70 32.47 32.00
C ARG A 7 -13.75 31.22 31.11
N HIS A 8 -14.96 30.76 30.80
CA HIS A 8 -15.22 29.83 29.71
C HIS A 8 -14.83 30.48 28.37
N PHE A 9 -13.87 29.86 27.69
CA PHE A 9 -13.49 30.16 26.31
C PHE A 9 -14.66 29.76 25.39
N LEU A 10 -15.49 30.75 25.02
CA LEU A 10 -16.62 30.55 24.13
C LEU A 10 -16.12 30.52 22.68
N VAL A 11 -15.61 29.36 22.25
CA VAL A 11 -15.28 29.11 20.84
C VAL A 11 -16.59 29.16 20.06
N SER A 12 -16.69 30.12 19.14
CA SER A 12 -17.90 30.37 18.35
C SER A 12 -18.25 29.14 17.51
N PHE A 13 -19.49 28.65 17.64
CA PHE A 13 -20.02 27.49 16.91
C PHE A 13 -19.84 27.60 15.37
N ARG A 14 -19.73 28.83 14.85
CA ARG A 14 -19.42 29.12 13.45
C ARG A 14 -17.99 28.73 13.03
N GLN A 15 -17.01 28.82 13.93
CA GLN A 15 -15.63 28.38 13.65
C GLN A 15 -15.49 26.86 13.64
N LEU A 16 -16.29 26.14 14.45
CA LEU A 16 -16.25 24.68 14.51
C LEU A 16 -16.69 24.02 13.19
N ILE A 17 -17.70 24.61 12.51
CA ILE A 17 -18.21 24.10 11.22
C ILE A 17 -17.16 24.23 10.11
N PHE A 18 -16.39 25.32 10.09
CA PHE A 18 -15.32 25.52 9.10
C PHE A 18 -14.17 24.52 9.27
N ILE A 19 -13.83 24.15 10.51
CA ILE A 19 -12.76 23.18 10.76
C ILE A 19 -13.17 21.77 10.32
N ILE A 20 -14.43 21.36 10.55
CA ILE A 20 -14.92 20.04 10.13
C ILE A 20 -14.95 19.91 8.60
N ALA A 21 -15.36 20.95 7.88
CA ALA A 21 -15.42 20.93 6.41
C ALA A 21 -14.02 20.82 5.75
N VAL A 22 -13.00 21.43 6.35
CA VAL A 22 -11.61 21.37 5.86
C VAL A 22 -10.96 20.01 6.17
N ILE A 23 -11.37 19.31 7.22
CA ILE A 23 -10.83 17.98 7.55
C ILE A 23 -11.43 16.88 6.65
N THR A 24 -12.68 17.03 6.19
CA THR A 24 -13.32 16.03 5.31
C THR A 24 -12.79 15.99 3.87
N SER A 25 -11.94 16.94 3.47
CA SER A 25 -11.38 16.99 2.11
C SER A 25 -10.07 16.21 1.94
N LEU A 26 -9.52 15.61 3.01
CA LEU A 26 -8.34 14.73 2.94
C LEU A 26 -8.69 13.23 2.87
N ALA A 27 -9.96 12.87 2.70
CA ALA A 27 -10.37 11.50 2.37
C ALA A 27 -10.40 11.24 0.85
N ALA A 28 -9.63 11.99 0.06
CA ALA A 28 -9.26 11.57 -1.28
C ALA A 28 -8.23 10.45 -1.16
N CYS A 29 -8.69 9.25 -0.81
CA CYS A 29 -7.98 8.02 -1.12
C CYS A 29 -7.81 8.02 -2.64
N ARG A 30 -6.65 8.50 -3.10
CA ARG A 30 -6.17 8.34 -4.46
C ARG A 30 -6.04 6.84 -4.70
N ALA A 31 -7.12 6.22 -5.14
CA ALA A 31 -7.06 4.99 -5.89
C ALA A 31 -6.32 5.34 -7.19
N GLY A 32 -4.99 5.22 -7.17
CA GLY A 32 -4.15 5.31 -8.36
C GLY A 32 -4.69 4.31 -9.38
N ALA A 33 -5.43 4.85 -10.36
CA ALA A 33 -5.97 4.11 -11.48
C ALA A 33 -4.85 3.80 -12.47
N GLY A 34 -3.94 2.92 -12.05
CA GLY A 34 -3.11 2.16 -12.98
C GLY A 34 -3.98 1.09 -13.61
N SER A 35 -4.61 1.42 -14.75
CA SER A 35 -5.45 0.50 -15.55
C SER A 35 -4.59 -0.61 -16.18
N GLY A 36 -4.18 -1.56 -15.35
CA GLY A 36 -3.82 -2.92 -15.75
C GLY A 36 -4.82 -3.84 -15.08
N SER A 37 -5.54 -4.66 -15.86
CA SER A 37 -6.52 -5.60 -15.33
C SER A 37 -5.89 -6.45 -14.22
N ALA A 38 -6.46 -6.41 -13.02
CA ALA A 38 -5.93 -7.13 -11.87
C ALA A 38 -6.06 -8.64 -12.11
N ARG A 39 -4.95 -9.38 -11.99
CA ARG A 39 -4.95 -10.83 -12.17
C ARG A 39 -5.55 -11.51 -10.94
N PRO A 40 -6.59 -12.35 -11.07
CA PRO A 40 -7.16 -13.02 -9.91
C PRO A 40 -6.17 -14.05 -9.33
N MET A 41 -6.10 -14.13 -8.01
CA MET A 41 -5.27 -15.10 -7.29
C MET A 41 -6.01 -15.62 -6.05
N LYS A 42 -6.13 -16.94 -5.91
CA LYS A 42 -6.60 -17.57 -4.66
C LYS A 42 -5.42 -18.02 -3.81
N VAL A 43 -5.45 -17.75 -2.52
CA VAL A 43 -4.45 -18.16 -1.53
C VAL A 43 -5.19 -18.69 -0.31
N ALA A 44 -4.73 -19.78 0.31
CA ALA A 44 -5.32 -20.24 1.57
C ALA A 44 -4.69 -19.49 2.76
N VAL A 45 -5.40 -19.38 3.87
CA VAL A 45 -4.81 -18.86 5.12
C VAL A 45 -3.56 -19.68 5.48
N GLY A 46 -2.47 -18.97 5.81
CA GLY A 46 -1.15 -19.55 6.11
C GLY A 46 -0.34 -19.98 4.89
N ALA A 47 -0.95 -20.10 3.71
CA ALA A 47 -0.25 -20.48 2.49
C ALA A 47 0.53 -19.30 1.90
N ILE A 48 1.62 -19.63 1.23
CA ILE A 48 2.49 -18.66 0.55
C ILE A 48 2.49 -18.96 -0.94
N LYS A 49 2.29 -17.93 -1.76
CA LYS A 49 2.50 -17.99 -3.22
C LYS A 49 3.68 -17.13 -3.63
N GLU A 50 4.51 -17.67 -4.51
CA GLU A 50 5.62 -16.93 -5.09
C GLU A 50 5.20 -16.28 -6.41
N VAL A 51 5.62 -15.04 -6.61
CA VAL A 51 5.48 -14.34 -7.88
C VAL A 51 6.80 -13.67 -8.24
N THR A 52 7.19 -13.76 -9.50
CA THR A 52 8.42 -13.14 -10.00
C THR A 52 8.06 -11.99 -10.93
N ILE A 53 8.59 -10.81 -10.64
CA ILE A 53 8.39 -9.59 -11.42
C ILE A 53 9.75 -9.07 -11.88
N THR A 54 9.90 -8.83 -13.18
CA THR A 54 11.12 -8.26 -13.75
C THR A 54 11.01 -6.74 -13.86
N GLY A 55 11.99 -6.02 -13.31
CA GLY A 55 12.06 -4.56 -13.39
C GLY A 55 13.35 -4.03 -12.76
N LYS A 56 13.59 -2.72 -12.86
CA LYS A 56 14.84 -2.12 -12.36
C LYS A 56 14.89 -2.13 -10.83
N SER A 57 13.92 -1.50 -10.19
CA SER A 57 13.70 -1.57 -8.74
C SER A 57 12.22 -1.77 -8.52
N VAL A 58 11.80 -2.99 -8.16
CA VAL A 58 10.37 -3.32 -8.00
C VAL A 58 10.04 -3.44 -6.53
N VAL A 59 8.93 -2.84 -6.12
CA VAL A 59 8.36 -2.97 -4.79
C VAL A 59 6.98 -3.61 -4.89
N GLY A 60 6.63 -4.45 -3.91
CA GLY A 60 5.31 -5.06 -3.76
C GLY A 60 4.60 -4.45 -2.56
N THR A 61 3.33 -4.08 -2.74
CA THR A 61 2.50 -3.48 -1.68
C THR A 61 1.12 -4.14 -1.65
N SER A 62 0.58 -4.33 -0.45
CA SER A 62 -0.80 -4.78 -0.23
C SER A 62 -1.64 -3.60 0.23
N ASP A 63 -2.87 -3.46 -0.28
CA ASP A 63 -3.83 -2.48 0.23
C ASP A 63 -4.46 -2.89 1.57
N ASN A 64 -4.32 -4.15 1.98
CA ASN A 64 -4.74 -4.65 3.29
C ASN A 64 -3.79 -5.73 3.83
N GLN A 65 -2.91 -5.34 4.76
CA GLN A 65 -1.92 -6.23 5.37
C GLN A 65 -2.51 -7.21 6.40
N GLU A 66 -3.72 -6.96 6.92
CA GLU A 66 -4.41 -7.89 7.82
C GLU A 66 -4.94 -9.14 7.07
N VAL A 67 -5.11 -9.02 5.75
CA VAL A 67 -5.57 -10.10 4.86
C VAL A 67 -4.40 -10.74 4.12
N VAL A 68 -3.49 -9.94 3.55
CA VAL A 68 -2.35 -10.42 2.76
C VAL A 68 -1.08 -9.68 3.12
N ASP A 69 -0.05 -10.45 3.47
CA ASP A 69 1.31 -9.96 3.66
C ASP A 69 2.16 -10.21 2.41
N VAL A 70 3.06 -9.27 2.09
CA VAL A 70 3.89 -9.29 0.89
C VAL A 70 5.34 -9.04 1.29
N THR A 71 6.19 -10.03 1.07
CA THR A 71 7.63 -9.95 1.38
C THR A 71 8.46 -10.19 0.13
N THR A 72 9.58 -9.48 -0.01
CA THR A 72 10.52 -9.68 -1.12
C THR A 72 11.59 -10.69 -0.74
N LYS A 73 11.90 -11.66 -1.60
CA LYS A 73 13.06 -12.54 -1.40
C LYS A 73 14.36 -11.74 -1.61
N PRO A 74 15.41 -11.99 -0.81
CA PRO A 74 16.73 -11.43 -1.06
C PRO A 74 17.22 -11.78 -2.47
N LEU A 75 17.82 -10.81 -3.15
CA LEU A 75 18.47 -11.03 -4.43
C LEU A 75 19.86 -11.66 -4.25
N SER A 76 20.35 -12.33 -5.29
CA SER A 76 21.76 -12.71 -5.38
C SER A 76 22.65 -11.46 -5.45
N SER A 77 23.95 -11.61 -5.17
CA SER A 77 24.90 -10.50 -5.29
C SER A 77 25.00 -9.97 -6.73
N ALA A 78 24.99 -10.86 -7.73
CA ALA A 78 25.04 -10.49 -9.13
C ALA A 78 23.81 -9.67 -9.55
N ASP A 79 22.63 -10.11 -9.13
CA ASP A 79 21.36 -9.43 -9.38
C ASP A 79 21.28 -8.07 -8.67
N SER A 80 21.79 -7.99 -7.44
CA SER A 80 21.87 -6.76 -6.68
C SER A 80 22.78 -5.73 -7.37
N SER A 81 23.95 -6.15 -7.82
CA SER A 81 24.86 -5.28 -8.60
C SER A 81 24.27 -4.85 -9.93
N ALA A 82 23.58 -5.75 -10.65
CA ALA A 82 22.89 -5.43 -11.90
C ALA A 82 21.80 -4.38 -11.68
N ARG A 83 21.01 -4.52 -10.61
CA ARG A 83 20.00 -3.52 -10.20
C ARG A 83 20.63 -2.16 -9.90
N SER A 84 21.73 -2.12 -9.16
CA SER A 84 22.44 -0.86 -8.85
C SER A 84 23.00 -0.17 -10.11
N GLN A 85 23.27 -0.92 -11.18
CA GLN A 85 23.62 -0.39 -12.50
C GLN A 85 22.39 0.03 -13.33
N GLY A 86 21.18 -0.01 -12.76
CA GLY A 86 19.93 0.34 -13.44
C GLY A 86 19.43 -0.72 -14.42
N LYS A 87 19.95 -1.95 -14.36
CA LYS A 87 19.47 -3.08 -15.19
C LYS A 87 18.20 -3.66 -14.61
N ALA A 88 17.33 -4.20 -15.48
CA ALA A 88 16.14 -4.92 -15.05
C ALA A 88 16.52 -6.31 -14.53
N VAL A 89 15.96 -6.69 -13.40
CA VAL A 89 16.28 -7.92 -12.67
C VAL A 89 14.98 -8.61 -12.25
N ALA A 90 14.95 -9.94 -12.31
CA ALA A 90 13.84 -10.74 -11.82
C ALA A 90 13.81 -10.74 -10.29
N THR A 91 12.72 -10.27 -9.70
CA THR A 91 12.55 -10.17 -8.24
C THR A 91 11.41 -11.06 -7.81
N THR A 92 11.68 -12.00 -6.90
CA THR A 92 10.65 -12.88 -6.36
C THR A 92 10.03 -12.29 -5.10
N PHE A 93 8.70 -12.28 -5.05
CA PHE A 93 7.90 -11.86 -3.92
C PHE A 93 7.10 -13.04 -3.39
N LEU A 94 6.92 -13.07 -2.08
CA LEU A 94 6.13 -14.01 -1.32
C LEU A 94 4.82 -13.32 -0.91
N ILE A 95 3.70 -13.85 -1.36
CA ILE A 95 2.35 -13.40 -1.00
C ILE A 95 1.78 -14.42 -0.02
N LYS A 96 1.62 -14.03 1.25
CA LYS A 96 1.09 -14.89 2.32
C LYS A 96 -0.35 -14.53 2.65
N GLY A 97 -1.23 -15.53 2.66
CA GLY A 97 -2.59 -15.36 3.20
C GLY A 97 -2.55 -15.27 4.73
N VAL A 98 -3.00 -14.16 5.29
CA VAL A 98 -3.01 -13.91 6.74
C VAL A 98 -4.38 -14.26 7.31
N THR A 99 -5.44 -13.64 6.77
CA THR A 99 -6.82 -13.82 7.21
C THR A 99 -7.73 -13.96 6.00
N VAL A 100 -8.86 -14.67 6.13
CA VAL A 100 -9.88 -14.76 5.07
C VAL A 100 -10.36 -13.37 4.69
N GLY A 101 -10.39 -13.07 3.39
CA GLY A 101 -10.76 -11.75 2.88
C GLY A 101 -10.24 -11.51 1.48
N ALA A 102 -10.45 -10.30 0.96
CA ALA A 102 -9.92 -9.87 -0.32
C ALA A 102 -8.93 -8.71 -0.13
N ALA A 103 -7.85 -8.71 -0.91
CA ALA A 103 -6.86 -7.64 -0.93
C ALA A 103 -6.31 -7.47 -2.36
N ARG A 104 -5.82 -6.28 -2.66
CA ARG A 104 -5.09 -5.97 -3.89
C ARG A 104 -3.61 -5.89 -3.59
N VAL A 105 -2.82 -6.67 -4.32
CA VAL A 105 -1.36 -6.59 -4.29
C VAL A 105 -0.86 -5.92 -5.56
N VAL A 106 -0.11 -4.84 -5.40
CA VAL A 106 0.44 -4.03 -6.50
C VAL A 106 1.96 -4.11 -6.50
N PHE A 107 2.52 -4.49 -7.65
CA PHE A 107 3.94 -4.46 -7.93
C PHE A 107 4.25 -3.30 -8.86
N ALA A 108 5.12 -2.40 -8.44
CA ALA A 108 5.47 -1.19 -9.18
C ALA A 108 6.97 -0.94 -9.18
N GLU A 109 7.47 -0.29 -10.22
CA GLU A 109 8.83 0.21 -10.21
C GLU A 109 8.95 1.43 -9.30
N GLN A 110 9.88 1.39 -8.36
CA GLN A 110 10.21 2.52 -7.50
C GLN A 110 10.84 3.62 -8.36
N ALA A 111 10.23 4.81 -8.34
CA ALA A 111 10.81 5.99 -8.98
C ALA A 111 12.08 6.41 -8.22
N ALA A 112 13.11 6.82 -8.94
CA ALA A 112 14.35 7.34 -8.35
C ALA A 112 14.08 8.60 -7.51
N ASP A 113 13.11 9.42 -7.93
CA ASP A 113 12.89 10.75 -7.40
C ASP A 113 11.43 10.95 -6.98
N SER A 114 11.03 10.37 -5.84
CA SER A 114 9.83 10.75 -5.08
C SER A 114 8.48 10.86 -5.85
N SER A 115 8.35 10.25 -7.03
CA SER A 115 7.06 10.22 -7.71
C SER A 115 6.14 9.28 -6.94
N PRO A 116 4.96 9.74 -6.50
CA PRO A 116 4.05 8.95 -5.67
C PRO A 116 3.47 7.74 -6.42
N ASP A 117 3.61 7.69 -7.74
CA ASP A 117 3.10 6.63 -8.60
C ASP A 117 4.26 5.99 -9.36
N GLY A 118 4.94 5.06 -8.71
CA GLY A 118 5.85 4.13 -9.39
C GLY A 118 5.13 3.43 -10.56
N ARG A 119 5.82 3.15 -11.67
CA ARG A 119 5.19 2.52 -12.83
C ARG A 119 4.67 1.13 -12.44
N VAL A 120 3.35 0.97 -12.36
CA VAL A 120 2.72 -0.32 -12.04
C VAL A 120 3.12 -1.35 -13.11
N ARG A 121 3.66 -2.47 -12.64
CA ARG A 121 4.10 -3.61 -13.46
C ARG A 121 3.07 -4.73 -13.45
N GLN A 122 2.50 -5.02 -12.27
CA GLN A 122 1.53 -6.09 -12.12
C GLN A 122 0.64 -5.83 -10.92
N THR A 123 -0.65 -6.14 -11.07
CA THR A 123 -1.62 -6.12 -9.97
C THR A 123 -2.25 -7.50 -9.83
N TYR A 124 -2.45 -7.95 -8.60
CA TYR A 124 -3.23 -9.14 -8.27
C TYR A 124 -4.44 -8.76 -7.42
N ALA A 125 -5.60 -9.32 -7.77
CA ALA A 125 -6.78 -9.35 -6.91
C ALA A 125 -6.74 -10.66 -6.13
N VAL A 126 -6.27 -10.60 -4.88
CA VAL A 126 -6.05 -11.77 -4.03
C VAL A 126 -7.32 -12.05 -3.23
N GLN A 127 -7.82 -13.27 -3.34
CA GLN A 127 -8.85 -13.83 -2.47
C GLN A 127 -8.20 -14.83 -1.53
N VAL A 128 -8.18 -14.50 -0.24
CA VAL A 128 -7.78 -15.44 0.81
C VAL A 128 -9.00 -16.26 1.23
N VAL A 129 -8.84 -17.58 1.22
CA VAL A 129 -9.88 -18.55 1.58
C VAL A 129 -9.45 -19.39 2.77
N SER A 130 -10.42 -19.95 3.50
CA SER A 130 -10.13 -21.01 4.47
C SER A 130 -9.59 -22.23 3.74
N GLN A 131 -8.75 -23.01 4.42
CA GLN A 131 -8.32 -24.33 3.94
C GLN A 131 -9.49 -25.32 3.95
#